data_AF-A0A554JV91-F1
#
_entry.id   AF-A0A554JV91-F1
#
_cell.length_a   1.000
_cell.length_b   1.000
_cell.length_c   1.000
_cell.angle_alpha   90.00
_cell.angle_beta   90.00
_cell.angle_gamma   90.00
#
_symmetry.space_group_name_H-M   'P 1'
#
loop_
_entity.id
_entity.type
_entity.pdbx_description
1 polymer ?
#
loop_
_entity_poly.entity_id
_entity_poly.type
_entity_poly.pdbx_seq_one_letter_code
_entity_poly.pdbx_strand_id
1 'polypeptide(L)'
;MSEGRIEKLERAELQSEQLQEKKEQALESMETYSSVEDAHTHMRSLERLAAALHEEGVEKVMRMERASGLTNEECMHVREKFGIREKMQKFRDVFVDCAKSFERWYYGKILENQSPSTKEQLMQELLREELDEAGLSGSYVVTQEETTLPIKPGEIFSAEQELQKIHRLPKEDRPQALKEFREKLAYQKERIAMIQERIIELIRKNPDNTLKDLKQFVRDEGSLFSLTPKYEKLAESMLKEYIKKHEEIRRVRREIPDDQMLYAVLFQALPKGRVEVIEGPMTLYFKCFNVEDYARIRSSAFKDRREINEQDIAAAKMSGGVSLPYAPLRGLDGTLIAENSEYVEVLPPDVRAQYSESVMRHEEQHAIYRLFNRTSKLRNLVNTFRLNARRMSLQIPADTEHMKQLALEHYVRDERKYYDEQGAKNEILAYYKQELYLPIQIASFLKQSREDGGIYDYFADRAPQLQNDLEHTLGEQYKGMIGQSIQKVFGSEYHKIVDEGVEAFARLQMEGDFTIDQTIALLICEPLTKWKKVADRLLEIKQKEAQNVSTAPHM
;
A
#
# COMPACT_ATOMS: atom_id res chain seq x y z
N MET A 1 -18.14 41.24 -2.92
CA MET A 1 -17.01 40.82 -2.05
C MET A 1 -16.40 42.06 -1.44
N SER A 2 -15.99 42.03 -0.17
CA SER A 2 -15.30 43.18 0.44
C SER A 2 -13.95 43.42 -0.24
N GLU A 3 -13.51 44.67 -0.32
CA GLU A 3 -12.23 45.07 -0.93
C GLU A 3 -11.05 44.26 -0.36
N GLY A 4 -11.06 43.96 0.95
CA GLY A 4 -10.03 43.13 1.59
C GLY A 4 -10.01 41.65 1.16
N ARG A 5 -11.03 41.15 0.44
CA ARG A 5 -10.98 39.82 -0.21
C ARG A 5 -10.32 39.88 -1.58
N ILE A 6 -10.51 40.98 -2.32
CA ILE A 6 -9.90 41.20 -3.64
C ILE A 6 -8.39 41.38 -3.48
N GLU A 7 -7.95 42.19 -2.51
CA GLU A 7 -6.53 42.42 -2.20
C GLU A 7 -5.78 41.11 -1.84
N LYS A 8 -6.45 40.17 -1.16
CA LYS A 8 -5.87 38.86 -0.83
C LYS A 8 -5.69 37.95 -2.04
N LEU A 9 -6.56 38.08 -3.03
CA LEU A 9 -6.49 37.32 -4.28
C LEU A 9 -5.43 37.88 -5.22
N GLU A 10 -5.31 39.21 -5.31
CA GLU A 10 -4.25 39.88 -6.05
C GLU A 10 -2.86 39.53 -5.49
N ARG A 11 -2.70 39.43 -4.16
CA ARG A 11 -1.45 38.93 -3.55
C ARG A 11 -1.13 37.49 -3.93
N ALA A 12 -2.14 36.61 -4.02
CA ALA A 12 -1.93 35.22 -4.40
C ALA A 12 -1.55 35.09 -5.90
N GLU A 13 -2.08 35.96 -6.75
CA GLU A 13 -1.71 36.04 -8.16
C GLU A 13 -0.26 36.51 -8.34
N LEU A 14 0.14 37.56 -7.63
CA LEU A 14 1.53 38.02 -7.60
C LEU A 14 2.51 36.93 -7.11
N GLN A 15 2.12 36.14 -6.11
CA GLN A 15 2.92 35.00 -5.64
C GLN A 15 3.05 33.90 -6.71
N SER A 16 2.00 33.65 -7.50
CA SER A 16 2.02 32.68 -8.60
C SER A 16 2.94 33.11 -9.73
N GLU A 17 2.99 34.41 -10.08
CA GLU A 17 3.90 34.93 -11.11
C GLU A 17 5.36 34.84 -10.67
N GLN A 18 5.67 35.22 -9.42
CA GLN A 18 7.00 35.05 -8.83
C GLN A 18 7.47 33.58 -8.80
N LEU A 19 6.55 32.62 -8.82
CA LEU A 19 6.87 31.20 -8.86
C LEU A 19 7.20 30.71 -10.27
N GLN A 20 6.48 31.20 -11.27
CA GLN A 20 6.80 30.93 -12.66
C GLN A 20 8.21 31.46 -12.99
N GLU A 21 8.54 32.65 -12.49
CA GLU A 21 9.88 33.23 -12.61
C GLU A 21 10.94 32.36 -11.89
N LYS A 22 10.68 31.90 -10.66
CA LYS A 22 11.59 30.99 -9.95
C LYS A 22 11.77 29.63 -10.64
N LYS A 23 10.72 29.11 -11.29
CA LYS A 23 10.80 27.89 -12.11
C LYS A 23 11.72 28.10 -13.31
N GLU A 24 11.54 29.20 -14.03
CA GLU A 24 12.37 29.54 -15.19
C GLU A 24 13.83 29.74 -14.77
N GLN A 25 14.09 30.46 -13.67
CA GLN A 25 15.42 30.58 -13.08
C GLN A 25 16.02 29.23 -12.65
N ALA A 26 15.20 28.32 -12.09
CA ALA A 26 15.64 26.98 -11.73
C ALA A 26 16.03 26.17 -12.96
N LEU A 27 15.21 26.17 -14.01
CA LEU A 27 15.48 25.48 -15.28
C LEU A 27 16.71 26.04 -15.98
N GLU A 28 16.90 27.36 -16.02
CA GLU A 28 18.11 28.00 -16.55
C GLU A 28 19.36 27.61 -15.73
N SER A 29 19.22 27.49 -14.40
CA SER A 29 20.33 27.09 -13.53
C SER A 29 20.72 25.61 -13.69
N MET A 30 19.82 24.74 -14.15
CA MET A 30 20.09 23.31 -14.37
C MET A 30 21.18 23.06 -15.41
N GLU A 31 21.28 23.92 -16.43
CA GLU A 31 22.35 23.83 -17.43
C GLU A 31 23.74 24.16 -16.87
N THR A 32 23.80 24.80 -15.68
CA THR A 32 25.03 25.29 -15.06
C THR A 32 25.52 24.46 -13.87
N TYR A 33 24.79 23.42 -13.46
CA TYR A 33 25.21 22.59 -12.33
C TYR A 33 26.50 21.82 -12.65
N SER A 34 27.50 22.04 -11.79
CA SER A 34 28.80 21.39 -11.87
C SER A 34 28.84 20.03 -11.18
N SER A 35 27.82 19.66 -10.39
CA SER A 35 27.75 18.38 -9.67
C SER A 35 26.33 17.84 -9.47
N VAL A 36 26.23 16.52 -9.25
CA VAL A 36 24.98 15.82 -8.91
C VAL A 36 24.44 16.24 -7.54
N GLU A 37 25.33 16.54 -6.59
CA GLU A 37 24.98 17.02 -5.25
C GLU A 37 24.24 18.37 -5.28
N ASP A 38 24.68 19.29 -6.15
CA ASP A 38 24.06 20.61 -6.33
C ASP A 38 22.66 20.47 -6.92
N ALA A 39 22.51 19.59 -7.91
CA ALA A 39 21.22 19.30 -8.55
C ALA A 39 20.23 18.63 -7.58
N HIS A 40 20.69 17.67 -6.76
CA HIS A 40 19.89 17.05 -5.69
C HIS A 40 19.45 18.06 -4.63
N THR A 41 20.36 18.96 -4.23
CA THR A 41 20.06 20.01 -3.25
C THR A 41 19.01 20.99 -3.78
N HIS A 42 19.10 21.33 -5.07
CA HIS A 42 18.13 22.18 -5.74
C HIS A 42 16.77 21.48 -5.93
N MET A 43 16.75 20.21 -6.32
CA MET A 43 15.52 19.39 -6.38
C MET A 43 14.79 19.37 -5.03
N ARG A 44 15.51 19.11 -3.93
CA ARG A 44 14.93 19.18 -2.58
C ARG A 44 14.43 20.57 -2.20
N SER A 45 14.96 21.64 -2.80
CA SER A 45 14.46 23.00 -2.61
C SER A 45 13.14 23.19 -3.37
N LEU A 46 13.06 22.72 -4.61
CA LEU A 46 11.84 22.73 -5.42
C LEU A 46 10.73 21.86 -4.83
N GLU A 47 11.07 20.67 -4.30
CA GLU A 47 10.13 19.80 -3.59
C GLU A 47 9.58 20.45 -2.32
N ARG A 48 10.45 21.10 -1.53
CA ARG A 48 10.02 21.85 -0.34
C ARG A 48 9.17 23.05 -0.69
N LEU A 49 9.52 23.76 -1.75
CA LEU A 49 8.74 24.88 -2.26
C LEU A 49 7.37 24.38 -2.75
N ALA A 50 7.32 23.27 -3.48
CA ALA A 50 6.09 22.68 -3.99
C ALA A 50 5.19 22.17 -2.86
N ALA A 51 5.76 21.52 -1.85
CA ALA A 51 5.04 21.08 -0.66
C ALA A 51 4.47 22.28 0.12
N ALA A 52 5.28 23.33 0.36
CA ALA A 52 4.85 24.53 1.05
C ALA A 52 3.74 25.28 0.30
N LEU A 53 3.74 25.25 -1.04
CA LEU A 53 2.71 25.88 -1.86
C LEU A 53 1.44 25.06 -2.00
N HIS A 54 1.57 23.73 -2.06
CA HIS A 54 0.43 22.84 -1.98
C HIS A 54 -0.25 23.02 -0.61
N GLU A 55 0.52 23.06 0.47
CA GLU A 55 0.04 23.35 1.82
C GLU A 55 -0.58 24.74 1.91
N GLU A 56 0.13 25.82 1.54
CA GLU A 56 -0.41 27.18 1.64
C GLU A 56 -1.60 27.42 0.69
N GLY A 57 -1.60 26.85 -0.52
CA GLY A 57 -2.67 27.02 -1.51
C GLY A 57 -3.92 26.21 -1.19
N VAL A 58 -3.78 24.91 -0.95
CA VAL A 58 -4.90 24.00 -0.64
C VAL A 58 -5.46 24.35 0.74
N GLU A 59 -4.61 24.54 1.74
CA GLU A 59 -5.05 24.74 3.11
C GLU A 59 -5.70 26.12 3.29
N LYS A 60 -5.24 27.17 2.61
CA LYS A 60 -5.87 28.50 2.66
C LYS A 60 -7.20 28.54 1.93
N VAL A 61 -7.35 27.84 0.80
CA VAL A 61 -8.64 27.65 0.12
C VAL A 61 -9.60 26.85 1.01
N MET A 62 -9.15 25.73 1.56
CA MET A 62 -9.95 24.89 2.46
C MET A 62 -10.31 25.60 3.78
N ARG A 63 -9.44 26.48 4.31
CA ARG A 63 -9.75 27.33 5.48
C ARG A 63 -10.72 28.45 5.11
N MET A 64 -10.61 29.04 3.93
CA MET A 64 -11.57 30.04 3.44
C MET A 64 -12.96 29.43 3.20
N GLU A 65 -13.04 28.23 2.64
CA GLU A 65 -14.28 27.47 2.48
C GLU A 65 -14.92 27.15 3.84
N ARG A 66 -14.13 26.64 4.79
CA ARG A 66 -14.59 26.36 6.16
C ARG A 66 -15.04 27.60 6.93
N ALA A 67 -14.38 28.74 6.73
CA ALA A 67 -14.68 29.98 7.46
C ALA A 67 -15.80 30.84 6.82
N SER A 68 -16.19 30.56 5.58
CA SER A 68 -17.09 31.44 4.81
C SER A 68 -18.56 31.03 4.84
N GLY A 69 -18.89 29.84 5.35
CA GLY A 69 -20.28 29.34 5.37
C GLY A 69 -20.89 29.18 3.98
N LEU A 70 -20.06 29.13 2.94
CA LEU A 70 -20.50 29.00 1.56
C LEU A 70 -21.05 27.59 1.30
N THR A 71 -22.06 27.53 0.46
CA THR A 71 -22.58 26.27 -0.09
C THR A 71 -21.58 25.66 -1.08
N ASN A 72 -21.70 24.36 -1.36
CA ASN A 72 -20.81 23.68 -2.31
C ASN A 72 -20.83 24.31 -3.71
N GLU A 73 -21.98 24.82 -4.17
CA GLU A 73 -22.10 25.52 -5.46
C GLU A 73 -21.33 26.85 -5.46
N GLU A 74 -21.38 27.61 -4.38
CA GLU A 74 -20.63 28.86 -4.25
C GLU A 74 -19.12 28.62 -4.18
N CYS A 75 -18.68 27.56 -3.48
CA CYS A 75 -17.28 27.15 -3.47
C CYS A 75 -16.80 26.76 -4.88
N MET A 76 -17.62 26.03 -5.64
CA MET A 76 -17.31 25.67 -7.02
C MET A 76 -17.23 26.90 -7.94
N HIS A 77 -18.16 27.84 -7.80
CA HIS A 77 -18.13 29.09 -8.57
C HIS A 77 -16.91 29.95 -8.24
N VAL A 78 -16.49 29.99 -6.96
CA VAL A 78 -15.25 30.67 -6.54
C VAL A 78 -14.03 29.98 -7.16
N ARG A 79 -13.94 28.64 -7.11
CA ARG A 79 -12.84 27.87 -7.70
C ARG A 79 -12.72 28.10 -9.21
N GLU A 80 -13.86 28.16 -9.91
CA GLU A 80 -13.93 28.41 -11.35
C GLU A 80 -13.58 29.87 -11.68
N LYS A 81 -14.18 30.85 -10.97
CA LYS A 81 -13.92 32.28 -11.17
C LYS A 81 -12.46 32.67 -10.96
N PHE A 82 -11.77 32.04 -10.02
CA PHE A 82 -10.36 32.31 -9.74
C PHE A 82 -9.40 31.39 -10.50
N GLY A 83 -9.92 30.53 -11.37
CA GLY A 83 -9.11 29.60 -12.15
C GLY A 83 -8.24 28.70 -11.28
N ILE A 84 -8.64 28.40 -10.04
CA ILE A 84 -7.80 27.65 -9.07
C ILE A 84 -7.44 26.28 -9.64
N ARG A 85 -8.38 25.64 -10.34
CA ARG A 85 -8.17 24.37 -11.02
C ARG A 85 -7.14 24.46 -12.14
N GLU A 86 -7.22 25.50 -12.97
CA GLU A 86 -6.27 25.73 -14.07
C GLU A 86 -4.88 26.08 -13.51
N LYS A 87 -4.82 26.85 -12.42
CA LYS A 87 -3.57 27.20 -11.71
C LYS A 87 -2.92 25.97 -11.06
N MET A 88 -3.70 25.08 -10.44
CA MET A 88 -3.19 23.81 -9.88
C MET A 88 -2.75 22.82 -10.96
N GLN A 89 -3.46 22.76 -12.08
CA GLN A 89 -3.06 21.93 -13.21
C GLN A 89 -1.75 22.46 -13.82
N LYS A 90 -1.65 23.78 -14.08
CA LYS A 90 -0.40 24.42 -14.52
C LYS A 90 0.75 24.15 -13.56
N PHE A 91 0.50 24.19 -12.25
CA PHE A 91 1.51 23.88 -11.25
C PHE A 91 1.97 22.40 -11.30
N ARG A 92 1.01 21.47 -11.46
CA ARG A 92 1.32 20.04 -11.63
C ARG A 92 2.12 19.80 -12.90
N ASP A 93 1.73 20.41 -14.02
CA ASP A 93 2.41 20.27 -15.30
C ASP A 93 3.83 20.83 -15.21
N VAL A 94 4.00 22.00 -14.59
CA VAL A 94 5.29 22.61 -14.26
C VAL A 94 6.19 21.66 -13.46
N PHE A 95 5.65 21.02 -12.43
CA PHE A 95 6.39 20.11 -11.57
C PHE A 95 6.80 18.83 -12.31
N VAL A 96 5.87 18.23 -13.08
CA VAL A 96 6.13 17.04 -13.89
C VAL A 96 7.21 17.32 -14.94
N ASP A 97 7.15 18.49 -15.59
CA ASP A 97 8.16 18.90 -16.57
C ASP A 97 9.53 19.10 -15.93
N CYS A 98 9.60 19.74 -14.76
CA CYS A 98 10.85 19.88 -13.99
C CYS A 98 11.43 18.52 -13.59
N ALA A 99 10.59 17.58 -13.11
CA ALA A 99 11.02 16.24 -12.72
C ALA A 99 11.58 15.46 -13.93
N LYS A 100 10.88 15.48 -15.07
CA LYS A 100 11.35 14.85 -16.31
C LYS A 100 12.64 15.46 -16.85
N SER A 101 12.77 16.79 -16.76
CA SER A 101 13.97 17.50 -17.20
C SER A 101 15.18 17.17 -16.32
N PHE A 102 14.93 17.05 -15.00
CA PHE A 102 15.94 16.60 -14.04
C PHE A 102 16.36 15.16 -14.28
N GLU A 103 15.40 14.27 -14.49
CA GLU A 103 15.65 12.87 -14.82
C GLU A 103 16.53 12.74 -16.06
N ARG A 104 16.21 13.45 -17.15
CA ARG A 104 17.03 13.49 -18.38
C ARG A 104 18.43 14.03 -18.13
N TRP A 105 18.56 15.14 -17.41
CA TRP A 105 19.86 15.72 -17.07
C TRP A 105 20.70 14.78 -16.20
N TYR A 106 20.08 14.16 -15.19
CA TYR A 106 20.70 13.23 -14.26
C TYR A 106 21.23 11.99 -14.98
N TYR A 107 20.41 11.38 -15.85
CA TYR A 107 20.86 10.29 -16.71
C TYR A 107 21.95 10.73 -17.68
N GLY A 108 21.87 11.93 -18.27
CA GLY A 108 22.93 12.50 -19.10
C GLY A 108 24.27 12.63 -18.37
N LYS A 109 24.27 13.11 -17.12
CA LYS A 109 25.47 13.25 -16.29
C LYS A 109 26.01 11.94 -15.73
N ILE A 110 25.14 10.98 -15.44
CA ILE A 110 25.57 9.61 -15.15
C ILE A 110 26.28 9.04 -16.37
N LEU A 111 25.68 9.17 -17.56
CA LEU A 111 26.25 8.69 -18.80
C LEU A 111 27.61 9.34 -19.07
N GLU A 112 27.78 10.65 -18.91
CA GLU A 112 29.07 11.35 -19.13
C GLU A 112 30.27 10.68 -18.41
N ASN A 113 30.05 10.11 -17.21
CA ASN A 113 31.07 9.50 -16.36
C ASN A 113 31.21 7.97 -16.54
N GLN A 114 30.40 7.33 -17.40
CA GLN A 114 30.48 5.90 -17.67
C GLN A 114 31.46 5.58 -18.82
N SER A 115 31.98 4.35 -18.83
CA SER A 115 32.86 3.87 -19.89
C SER A 115 32.14 3.87 -21.26
N PRO A 116 32.89 3.96 -22.37
CA PRO A 116 32.29 3.94 -23.72
C PRO A 116 31.38 2.73 -23.98
N SER A 117 31.71 1.55 -23.44
CA SER A 117 30.90 0.34 -23.60
C SER A 117 29.56 0.42 -22.88
N THR A 118 29.53 1.02 -21.69
CA THR A 118 28.30 1.21 -20.90
C THR A 118 27.41 2.28 -21.53
N LYS A 119 28.00 3.33 -22.11
CA LYS A 119 27.26 4.33 -22.90
C LYS A 119 26.58 3.70 -24.11
N GLU A 120 27.27 2.80 -24.81
CA GLU A 120 26.76 2.12 -26.00
C GLU A 120 25.62 1.14 -25.67
N GLN A 121 25.71 0.40 -24.56
CA GLN A 121 24.62 -0.46 -24.08
C GLN A 121 23.36 0.31 -23.69
N LEU A 122 23.51 1.39 -22.91
CA LEU A 122 22.36 2.23 -22.51
C LEU A 122 21.72 2.96 -23.70
N MET A 123 22.54 3.42 -24.66
CA MET A 123 22.03 3.98 -25.92
C MET A 123 21.24 2.93 -26.71
N GLN A 124 21.67 1.68 -26.73
CA GLN A 124 20.93 0.59 -27.40
C GLN A 124 19.63 0.24 -26.68
N GLU A 125 19.57 0.32 -25.36
CA GLU A 125 18.33 0.11 -24.58
C GLU A 125 17.32 1.25 -24.79
N LEU A 126 17.77 2.51 -24.76
CA LEU A 126 16.92 3.67 -25.08
C LEU A 126 16.39 3.61 -26.53
N LEU A 127 17.25 3.25 -27.49
CA LEU A 127 16.84 3.08 -28.88
C LEU A 127 15.82 1.93 -29.02
N ARG A 128 15.93 0.90 -28.17
CA ARG A 128 15.02 -0.25 -28.16
C ARG A 128 13.65 0.11 -27.62
N GLU A 129 13.56 0.91 -26.55
CA GLU A 129 12.29 1.46 -26.06
C GLU A 129 11.62 2.34 -27.14
N GLU A 130 12.36 3.22 -27.81
CA GLU A 130 11.82 4.04 -28.91
C GLU A 130 11.34 3.18 -30.09
N LEU A 131 12.03 2.08 -30.39
CA LEU A 131 11.64 1.14 -31.45
C LEU A 131 10.44 0.26 -31.07
N ASP A 132 10.29 -0.10 -29.79
CA ASP A 132 9.12 -0.82 -29.25
C ASP A 132 7.88 0.09 -29.24
N GLU A 133 8.03 1.37 -28.87
CA GLU A 133 6.97 2.38 -28.99
C GLU A 133 6.56 2.65 -30.45
N ALA A 134 7.51 2.56 -31.38
CA ALA A 134 7.26 2.69 -32.82
C ALA A 134 6.70 1.40 -33.47
N GLY A 135 6.57 0.29 -32.73
CA GLY A 135 6.06 -0.98 -33.24
C GLY A 135 6.99 -1.69 -34.24
N LEU A 136 8.30 -1.45 -34.14
CA LEU A 136 9.32 -1.89 -35.11
C LEU A 136 10.24 -3.02 -34.61
N SER A 137 9.99 -3.64 -33.45
CA SER A 137 10.88 -4.68 -32.94
C SER A 137 10.72 -6.04 -33.63
N GLY A 138 11.66 -6.32 -34.54
CA GLY A 138 11.88 -7.65 -35.11
C GLY A 138 12.62 -8.58 -34.14
N SER A 139 12.23 -9.84 -34.11
CA SER A 139 12.70 -10.88 -33.17
C SER A 139 14.22 -11.14 -33.28
N TYR A 140 14.97 -10.67 -32.28
CA TYR A 140 16.33 -11.15 -32.02
C TYR A 140 16.26 -12.44 -31.19
N VAL A 141 16.75 -13.55 -31.75
CA VAL A 141 16.94 -14.80 -31.02
C VAL A 141 18.31 -14.73 -30.36
N VAL A 142 18.34 -14.34 -29.09
CA VAL A 142 19.52 -14.43 -28.22
C VAL A 142 19.66 -15.89 -27.80
N THR A 143 20.78 -16.52 -28.15
CA THR A 143 21.18 -17.82 -27.61
C THR A 143 21.49 -17.65 -26.12
N GLN A 144 20.58 -18.10 -25.25
CA GLN A 144 20.76 -18.05 -23.79
C GLN A 144 21.91 -18.97 -23.38
N GLU A 145 23.00 -18.41 -22.88
CA GLU A 145 23.92 -19.14 -22.02
C GLU A 145 23.12 -19.68 -20.82
N GLU A 146 23.32 -20.95 -20.46
CA GLU A 146 22.65 -21.63 -19.34
C GLU A 146 23.03 -20.94 -18.01
N THR A 147 22.32 -19.86 -17.67
CA THR A 147 22.37 -19.31 -16.32
C THR A 147 21.80 -20.38 -15.38
N THR A 148 22.66 -20.95 -14.53
CA THR A 148 22.26 -22.00 -13.61
C THR A 148 21.25 -21.40 -12.62
N LEU A 149 19.97 -21.72 -12.79
CA LEU A 149 18.91 -21.29 -11.88
C LEU A 149 19.26 -21.66 -10.42
N PRO A 150 18.98 -20.78 -9.44
CA PRO A 150 19.26 -21.07 -8.04
C PRO A 150 18.62 -22.38 -7.54
N ILE A 151 17.45 -22.73 -8.08
CA ILE A 151 16.75 -23.99 -7.84
C ILE A 151 16.63 -24.70 -9.19
N LYS A 152 17.14 -25.94 -9.28
CA LYS A 152 17.06 -26.72 -10.52
C LYS A 152 15.62 -27.19 -10.78
N PRO A 153 15.20 -27.34 -12.05
CA PRO A 153 13.91 -27.96 -12.36
C PRO A 153 13.74 -29.30 -11.64
N GLY A 154 12.66 -29.43 -10.85
CA GLY A 154 12.37 -30.62 -10.04
C GLY A 154 13.06 -30.67 -8.67
N GLU A 155 13.96 -29.75 -8.33
CA GLU A 155 14.61 -29.68 -7.01
C GLU A 155 13.65 -29.11 -5.96
N ILE A 156 13.21 -29.90 -4.99
CA ILE A 156 12.36 -29.42 -3.89
C ILE A 156 13.18 -28.59 -2.89
N PHE A 157 12.87 -27.29 -2.75
CA PHE A 157 13.48 -26.40 -1.76
C PHE A 157 12.54 -26.15 -0.56
N SER A 158 12.90 -26.68 0.62
CA SER A 158 12.25 -26.37 1.90
C SER A 158 13.16 -25.48 2.74
N ALA A 159 12.75 -24.23 2.94
CA ALA A 159 13.55 -23.24 3.66
C ALA A 159 13.92 -23.69 5.09
N GLU A 160 12.99 -24.34 5.80
CA GLU A 160 13.22 -24.84 7.16
C GLU A 160 14.23 -26.00 7.18
N GLN A 161 14.14 -26.93 6.23
CA GLN A 161 15.07 -28.06 6.14
C GLN A 161 16.47 -27.60 5.73
N GLU A 162 16.59 -26.67 4.78
CA GLU A 162 17.87 -26.11 4.36
C GLU A 162 18.56 -25.36 5.50
N LEU A 163 17.84 -24.54 6.27
CA LEU A 163 18.40 -23.89 7.46
C LEU A 163 18.90 -24.91 8.50
N GLN A 164 18.15 -25.99 8.74
CA GLN A 164 18.59 -27.05 9.64
C GLN A 164 19.86 -27.75 9.15
N LYS A 165 20.00 -27.98 7.83
CA LYS A 165 21.24 -28.51 7.24
C LYS A 165 22.40 -27.54 7.46
N ILE A 166 22.19 -26.25 7.17
CA ILE A 166 23.20 -25.20 7.35
C ILE A 166 23.67 -25.11 8.80
N HIS A 167 22.76 -25.21 9.78
CA HIS A 167 23.13 -25.19 11.20
C HIS A 167 24.02 -26.36 11.63
N ARG A 168 24.00 -27.47 10.89
CA ARG A 168 24.84 -28.66 11.14
C ARG A 168 26.21 -28.57 10.46
N LEU A 169 26.41 -27.63 9.53
CA LEU A 169 27.69 -27.43 8.87
C LEU A 169 28.76 -26.86 9.84
N PRO A 170 30.05 -27.09 9.57
CA PRO A 170 31.16 -26.38 10.20
C PRO A 170 30.99 -24.86 10.10
N LYS A 171 31.53 -24.09 11.06
CA LYS A 171 31.26 -22.63 11.13
C LYS A 171 31.79 -21.89 9.90
N GLU A 172 32.86 -22.40 9.31
CA GLU A 172 33.56 -21.95 8.12
C GLU A 172 32.74 -22.12 6.83
N ASP A 173 31.90 -23.16 6.74
CA ASP A 173 31.08 -23.43 5.54
C ASP A 173 29.72 -22.72 5.58
N ARG A 174 29.26 -22.33 6.78
CA ARG A 174 27.96 -21.67 6.98
C ARG A 174 27.76 -20.40 6.16
N PRO A 175 28.74 -19.48 6.01
CA PRO A 175 28.54 -18.24 5.26
C PRO A 175 28.17 -18.49 3.79
N GLN A 176 28.86 -19.42 3.14
CA GLN A 176 28.59 -19.76 1.74
C GLN A 176 27.23 -20.45 1.59
N ALA A 177 26.94 -21.44 2.45
CA ALA A 177 25.64 -22.11 2.41
C ALA A 177 24.46 -21.16 2.74
N LEU A 178 24.67 -20.18 3.62
CA LEU A 178 23.69 -19.11 3.89
C LEU A 178 23.49 -18.17 2.71
N LYS A 179 24.53 -17.93 1.90
CA LYS A 179 24.43 -17.13 0.67
C LYS A 179 23.55 -17.86 -0.35
N GLU A 180 23.87 -19.11 -0.67
CA GLU A 180 23.09 -19.96 -1.58
C GLU A 180 21.63 -20.12 -1.11
N PHE A 181 21.43 -20.30 0.19
CA PHE A 181 20.10 -20.36 0.79
C PHE A 181 19.29 -19.08 0.54
N ARG A 182 19.91 -17.90 0.66
CA ARG A 182 19.22 -16.62 0.42
C ARG A 182 18.82 -16.45 -1.03
N GLU A 183 19.68 -16.87 -1.96
CA GLU A 183 19.42 -16.85 -3.40
C GLU A 183 18.24 -17.79 -3.74
N LYS A 184 18.27 -19.03 -3.26
CA LYS A 184 17.15 -19.97 -3.41
C LYS A 184 15.85 -19.46 -2.80
N LEU A 185 15.92 -18.87 -1.60
CA LEU A 185 14.74 -18.34 -0.91
C LEU A 185 14.13 -17.14 -1.64
N ALA A 186 14.95 -16.24 -2.16
CA ALA A 186 14.50 -15.11 -2.96
C ALA A 186 13.84 -15.58 -4.26
N TYR A 187 14.51 -16.50 -4.98
CA TYR A 187 13.96 -17.11 -6.19
C TYR A 187 12.60 -17.77 -5.92
N GLN A 188 12.49 -18.62 -4.89
CA GLN A 188 11.21 -19.25 -4.53
C GLN A 188 10.12 -18.22 -4.22
N LYS A 189 10.44 -17.12 -3.54
CA LYS A 189 9.48 -16.06 -3.20
C LYS A 189 8.97 -15.32 -4.43
N GLU A 190 9.88 -14.94 -5.33
CA GLU A 190 9.52 -14.31 -6.60
C GLU A 190 8.58 -15.20 -7.40
N ARG A 191 8.88 -16.50 -7.50
CA ARG A 191 8.00 -17.43 -8.21
C ARG A 191 6.65 -17.63 -7.54
N ILE A 192 6.60 -17.72 -6.20
CA ILE A 192 5.33 -17.73 -5.46
C ILE A 192 4.52 -16.47 -5.75
N ALA A 193 5.17 -15.30 -5.79
CA ALA A 193 4.50 -14.03 -6.07
C ALA A 193 3.92 -14.00 -7.50
N MET A 194 4.66 -14.48 -8.49
CA MET A 194 4.17 -14.61 -9.87
C MET A 194 2.96 -15.56 -9.97
N ILE A 195 3.00 -16.71 -9.28
CA ILE A 195 1.86 -17.65 -9.25
C ILE A 195 0.64 -16.97 -8.62
N GLN A 196 0.84 -16.20 -7.55
CA GLN A 196 -0.23 -15.47 -6.88
C GLN A 196 -0.82 -14.36 -7.77
N GLU A 197 0.01 -13.59 -8.49
CA GLU A 197 -0.48 -12.60 -9.45
C GLU A 197 -1.34 -13.28 -10.52
N ARG A 198 -0.80 -14.31 -11.19
CA ARG A 198 -1.48 -15.02 -12.28
C ARG A 198 -2.78 -15.68 -11.84
N ILE A 199 -2.84 -16.24 -10.62
CA ILE A 199 -4.08 -16.86 -10.13
C ILE A 199 -5.16 -15.81 -9.83
N ILE A 200 -4.77 -14.63 -9.33
CA ILE A 200 -5.71 -13.52 -9.11
C ILE A 200 -6.22 -13.01 -10.45
N GLU A 201 -5.35 -12.86 -11.46
CA GLU A 201 -5.77 -12.51 -12.81
C GLU A 201 -6.72 -13.55 -13.41
N LEU A 202 -6.42 -14.84 -13.25
CA LEU A 202 -7.26 -15.93 -13.75
C LEU A 202 -8.65 -15.90 -13.10
N ILE A 203 -8.72 -15.63 -11.79
CA ILE A 203 -9.96 -15.43 -11.03
C ILE A 203 -10.72 -14.19 -11.53
N ARG A 204 -10.05 -13.05 -11.76
CA ARG A 204 -10.70 -11.84 -12.27
C ARG A 204 -11.24 -12.02 -13.69
N LYS A 205 -10.48 -12.69 -14.57
CA LYS A 205 -10.87 -12.96 -15.96
C LYS A 205 -12.04 -13.96 -16.04
N ASN A 206 -12.07 -14.95 -15.16
CA ASN A 206 -13.16 -15.92 -15.07
C ASN A 206 -13.41 -16.33 -13.61
N PRO A 207 -14.31 -15.64 -12.90
CA PRO A 207 -14.63 -15.95 -11.51
C PRO A 207 -15.20 -17.36 -11.30
N ASP A 208 -15.83 -17.93 -12.33
CA ASP A 208 -16.51 -19.24 -12.27
C ASP A 208 -15.54 -20.42 -12.51
N ASN A 209 -14.23 -20.18 -12.53
CA ASN A 209 -13.24 -21.25 -12.57
C ASN A 209 -13.46 -22.26 -11.43
N THR A 210 -13.40 -23.56 -11.75
CA THR A 210 -13.63 -24.58 -10.73
C THR A 210 -12.42 -24.71 -9.80
N LEU A 211 -12.64 -25.21 -8.58
CA LEU A 211 -11.53 -25.55 -7.67
C LEU A 211 -10.52 -26.49 -8.33
N LYS A 212 -10.98 -27.40 -9.21
CA LYS A 212 -10.10 -28.35 -9.90
C LYS A 212 -9.16 -27.61 -10.85
N ASP A 213 -9.68 -26.67 -11.63
CA ASP A 213 -8.90 -25.92 -12.62
C ASP A 213 -7.86 -25.02 -11.94
N LEU A 214 -8.27 -24.30 -10.88
CA LEU A 214 -7.35 -23.45 -10.10
C LEU A 214 -6.27 -24.28 -9.39
N LYS A 215 -6.62 -25.47 -8.87
CA LYS A 215 -5.63 -26.38 -8.27
C LYS A 215 -4.68 -26.95 -9.31
N GLN A 216 -5.17 -27.25 -10.51
CA GLN A 216 -4.33 -27.76 -11.59
C GLN A 216 -3.33 -26.68 -12.02
N PHE A 217 -3.79 -25.44 -12.19
CA PHE A 217 -2.92 -24.29 -12.45
C PHE A 217 -1.80 -24.15 -11.41
N VAL A 218 -2.13 -24.19 -10.11
CA VAL A 218 -1.13 -24.12 -9.03
C VAL A 218 -0.13 -25.27 -9.08
N ARG A 219 -0.56 -26.48 -9.47
CA ARG A 219 0.33 -27.64 -9.59
C ARG A 219 1.26 -27.52 -10.78
N ASP A 220 0.72 -27.12 -11.92
CA ASP A 220 1.48 -26.99 -13.16
C ASP A 220 2.57 -25.92 -12.99
N GLU A 221 2.21 -24.72 -12.54
CA GLU A 221 3.17 -23.66 -12.24
C GLU A 221 4.07 -24.04 -11.04
N GLY A 222 3.48 -24.66 -10.02
CA GLY A 222 4.20 -25.04 -8.81
C GLY A 222 5.32 -26.07 -9.04
N SER A 223 5.13 -26.94 -10.03
CA SER A 223 6.13 -27.93 -10.45
C SER A 223 7.35 -27.29 -11.12
N LEU A 224 7.15 -26.16 -11.82
CA LEU A 224 8.23 -25.40 -12.46
C LEU A 224 9.09 -24.66 -11.43
N PHE A 225 8.50 -24.31 -10.29
CA PHE A 225 9.12 -23.44 -9.28
C PHE A 225 9.35 -24.13 -7.94
N SER A 226 9.26 -25.46 -7.92
CA SER A 226 9.57 -26.29 -6.76
C SER A 226 8.79 -25.91 -5.50
N LEU A 227 7.48 -25.66 -5.66
CA LEU A 227 6.60 -25.47 -4.51
C LEU A 227 6.61 -26.72 -3.63
N THR A 228 6.85 -26.51 -2.34
CA THR A 228 6.74 -27.61 -1.37
C THR A 228 5.28 -28.04 -1.21
N PRO A 229 5.00 -29.29 -0.84
CA PRO A 229 3.63 -29.75 -0.54
C PRO A 229 2.91 -28.91 0.53
N LYS A 230 3.67 -28.20 1.39
CA LYS A 230 3.14 -27.25 2.37
C LYS A 230 2.50 -26.04 1.67
N TYR A 231 3.16 -25.47 0.66
CA TYR A 231 2.62 -24.34 -0.11
C TYR A 231 1.45 -24.75 -0.99
N GLU A 232 1.48 -25.93 -1.60
CA GLU A 232 0.33 -26.45 -2.35
C GLU A 232 -0.92 -26.59 -1.48
N LYS A 233 -0.77 -27.13 -0.26
CA LYS A 233 -1.88 -27.23 0.71
C LYS A 233 -2.39 -25.87 1.15
N LEU A 234 -1.49 -24.90 1.32
CA LEU A 234 -1.86 -23.52 1.66
C LEU A 234 -2.68 -22.90 0.51
N ALA A 235 -2.19 -23.01 -0.72
CA ALA A 235 -2.90 -22.54 -1.92
C ALA A 235 -4.27 -23.21 -2.06
N GLU A 236 -4.35 -24.54 -1.90
CA GLU A 236 -5.62 -25.27 -1.93
C GLU A 236 -6.60 -24.76 -0.86
N SER A 237 -6.12 -24.46 0.35
CA SER A 237 -6.98 -23.92 1.41
C SER A 237 -7.51 -22.53 1.05
N MET A 238 -6.67 -21.65 0.49
CA MET A 238 -7.09 -20.32 0.06
C MET A 238 -8.09 -20.40 -1.09
N LEU A 239 -7.84 -21.28 -2.07
CA LEU A 239 -8.73 -21.50 -3.21
C LEU A 239 -10.10 -22.05 -2.79
N LYS A 240 -10.14 -22.98 -1.83
CA LYS A 240 -11.42 -23.45 -1.26
C LYS A 240 -12.20 -22.33 -0.59
N GLU A 241 -11.51 -21.43 0.11
CA GLU A 241 -12.15 -20.28 0.74
C GLU A 241 -12.68 -19.29 -0.29
N TYR A 242 -11.90 -19.02 -1.35
CA TYR A 242 -12.32 -18.21 -2.49
C TYR A 242 -13.61 -18.78 -3.12
N ILE A 243 -13.60 -20.06 -3.54
CA ILE A 243 -14.75 -20.71 -4.19
C ILE A 243 -15.99 -20.62 -3.31
N LYS A 244 -15.84 -20.93 -2.02
CA LYS A 244 -16.95 -20.84 -1.07
C LYS A 244 -17.55 -19.43 -1.00
N LYS A 245 -16.72 -18.39 -1.00
CA LYS A 245 -17.18 -16.99 -0.98
C LYS A 245 -17.87 -16.60 -2.28
N HIS A 246 -17.28 -16.98 -3.42
CA HIS A 246 -17.87 -16.73 -4.75
C HIS A 246 -19.24 -17.40 -4.91
N GLU A 247 -19.35 -18.67 -4.53
CA GLU A 247 -20.61 -19.43 -4.55
C GLU A 247 -21.69 -18.77 -3.69
N GLU A 248 -21.32 -18.25 -2.51
CA GLU A 248 -22.24 -17.59 -1.60
C GLU A 248 -22.72 -16.24 -2.14
N ILE A 249 -21.83 -15.47 -2.74
CA ILE A 249 -22.17 -14.22 -3.44
C ILE A 249 -23.15 -14.49 -4.58
N ARG A 250 -22.83 -15.46 -5.45
CA ARG A 250 -23.69 -15.92 -6.55
C ARG A 250 -25.07 -16.38 -6.04
N ARG A 251 -25.09 -17.14 -4.95
CA ARG A 251 -26.34 -17.60 -4.32
C ARG A 251 -27.20 -16.41 -3.88
N VAL A 252 -26.63 -15.48 -3.13
CA VAL A 252 -27.34 -14.31 -2.62
C VAL A 252 -27.83 -13.40 -3.75
N ARG A 253 -27.04 -13.19 -4.81
CA ARG A 253 -27.50 -12.41 -5.98
C ARG A 253 -28.61 -13.05 -6.77
N ARG A 254 -28.63 -14.38 -6.88
CA ARG A 254 -29.76 -15.10 -7.51
C ARG A 254 -31.03 -15.02 -6.67
N GLU A 255 -30.91 -15.10 -5.35
CA GLU A 255 -32.07 -15.04 -4.44
C GLU A 255 -32.62 -13.61 -4.29
N ILE A 256 -31.74 -12.60 -4.34
CA ILE A 256 -32.09 -11.19 -4.17
C ILE A 256 -31.45 -10.38 -5.32
N PRO A 257 -32.07 -10.40 -6.52
CA PRO A 257 -31.53 -9.73 -7.69
C PRO A 257 -31.68 -8.20 -7.63
N ASP A 258 -32.67 -7.69 -6.89
CA ASP A 258 -32.89 -6.26 -6.73
C ASP A 258 -31.90 -5.64 -5.73
N ASP A 259 -31.20 -4.59 -6.17
CA ASP A 259 -30.10 -3.97 -5.42
C ASP A 259 -30.57 -3.26 -4.15
N GLN A 260 -31.75 -2.64 -4.19
CA GLN A 260 -32.35 -1.94 -3.06
C GLN A 260 -32.76 -2.94 -1.98
N MET A 261 -33.38 -4.06 -2.38
CA MET A 261 -33.75 -5.16 -1.50
C MET A 261 -32.51 -5.85 -0.93
N LEU A 262 -31.47 -6.05 -1.73
CA LEU A 262 -30.22 -6.65 -1.26
C LEU A 262 -29.54 -5.76 -0.21
N TYR A 263 -29.47 -4.45 -0.44
CA TYR A 263 -29.04 -3.47 0.57
C TYR A 263 -29.88 -3.61 1.83
N ALA A 264 -31.22 -3.64 1.70
CA ALA A 264 -32.11 -3.66 2.85
C ALA A 264 -31.97 -4.91 3.72
N VAL A 265 -31.80 -6.07 3.08
CA VAL A 265 -31.57 -7.34 3.78
C VAL A 265 -30.22 -7.34 4.47
N LEU A 266 -29.16 -6.86 3.81
CA LEU A 266 -27.81 -6.88 4.38
C LEU A 266 -27.61 -5.82 5.46
N PHE A 267 -28.17 -4.62 5.31
CA PHE A 267 -27.90 -3.49 6.22
C PHE A 267 -29.10 -3.12 7.11
N GLN A 268 -30.13 -3.97 7.11
CA GLN A 268 -31.31 -3.89 7.98
C GLN A 268 -32.02 -2.52 7.93
N ALA A 269 -32.03 -1.89 6.75
CA ALA A 269 -32.73 -0.64 6.48
C ALA A 269 -32.93 -0.46 4.98
N LEU A 270 -34.09 0.05 4.56
CA LEU A 270 -34.25 0.50 3.17
C LEU A 270 -33.26 1.64 2.89
N PRO A 271 -32.56 1.62 1.75
CA PRO A 271 -31.70 2.74 1.40
C PRO A 271 -32.52 4.00 1.18
N LYS A 272 -31.96 5.15 1.57
CA LYS A 272 -32.55 6.48 1.36
C LYS A 272 -32.33 6.98 -0.06
N GLY A 273 -31.23 6.58 -0.69
CA GLY A 273 -30.88 6.92 -2.06
C GLY A 273 -30.81 5.71 -2.99
N ARG A 274 -30.34 5.97 -4.21
CA ARG A 274 -30.00 4.91 -5.16
C ARG A 274 -28.83 4.08 -4.60
N VAL A 275 -28.89 2.78 -4.84
CA VAL A 275 -27.83 1.82 -4.56
C VAL A 275 -27.68 0.94 -5.80
N GLU A 276 -26.44 0.74 -6.22
CA GLU A 276 -26.08 -0.23 -7.27
C GLU A 276 -25.16 -1.29 -6.67
N VAL A 277 -25.34 -2.54 -7.06
CA VAL A 277 -24.53 -3.67 -6.58
C VAL A 277 -23.83 -4.35 -7.74
N ILE A 278 -22.50 -4.24 -7.75
CA ILE A 278 -21.63 -4.91 -8.73
C ILE A 278 -21.10 -6.20 -8.11
N GLU A 279 -21.28 -7.31 -8.83
CA GLU A 279 -20.73 -8.61 -8.44
C GLU A 279 -19.26 -8.70 -8.88
N GLY A 280 -18.33 -8.74 -7.91
CA GLY A 280 -16.92 -9.01 -8.14
C GLY A 280 -16.60 -10.50 -7.97
N PRO A 281 -15.34 -10.94 -8.23
CA PRO A 281 -14.97 -12.35 -8.15
C PRO A 281 -15.14 -12.98 -6.76
N MET A 282 -15.01 -12.16 -5.71
CA MET A 282 -15.21 -12.59 -4.33
C MET A 282 -15.82 -11.49 -3.46
N THR A 283 -16.40 -10.47 -4.08
CA THR A 283 -16.97 -9.32 -3.41
C THR A 283 -18.35 -8.94 -3.95
N LEU A 284 -19.17 -8.35 -3.09
CA LEU A 284 -20.33 -7.55 -3.48
C LEU A 284 -19.97 -6.09 -3.26
N TYR A 285 -19.94 -5.32 -4.34
CA TYR A 285 -19.57 -3.91 -4.32
C TYR A 285 -20.80 -3.00 -4.36
N PHE A 286 -21.06 -2.32 -3.25
CA PHE A 286 -22.19 -1.42 -3.07
C PHE A 286 -21.80 0.02 -3.38
N LYS A 287 -22.37 0.58 -4.45
CA LYS A 287 -22.28 2.01 -4.76
C LYS A 287 -23.44 2.74 -4.11
N CYS A 288 -23.16 3.56 -3.10
CA CYS A 288 -24.17 4.26 -2.32
C CYS A 288 -24.23 5.73 -2.74
N PHE A 289 -25.33 6.14 -3.38
CA PHE A 289 -25.53 7.51 -3.87
C PHE A 289 -26.14 8.44 -2.80
N ASN A 290 -26.07 8.03 -1.54
CA ASN A 290 -26.48 8.82 -0.39
C ASN A 290 -25.54 8.52 0.78
N VAL A 291 -25.00 9.57 1.40
CA VAL A 291 -24.00 9.47 2.45
C VAL A 291 -24.52 8.78 3.70
N GLU A 292 -25.82 8.83 3.99
CA GLU A 292 -26.40 8.15 5.15
C GLU A 292 -26.45 6.63 4.95
N ASP A 293 -26.74 6.19 3.72
CA ASP A 293 -26.69 4.78 3.35
C ASP A 293 -25.26 4.24 3.43
N TYR A 294 -24.29 5.01 2.93
CA TYR A 294 -22.87 4.69 3.05
C TYR A 294 -22.39 4.71 4.52
N ALA A 295 -22.77 5.73 5.29
CA ALA A 295 -22.43 5.86 6.71
C ALA A 295 -22.92 4.67 7.53
N ARG A 296 -24.10 4.13 7.21
CA ARG A 296 -24.64 2.94 7.86
C ARG A 296 -23.73 1.72 7.64
N ILE A 297 -23.24 1.52 6.43
CA ILE A 297 -22.29 0.45 6.09
C ILE A 297 -20.97 0.69 6.84
N ARG A 298 -20.35 1.86 6.64
CA ARG A 298 -19.02 2.21 7.16
C ARG A 298 -18.94 2.12 8.69
N SER A 299 -19.90 2.72 9.38
CA SER A 299 -19.98 2.69 10.84
C SER A 299 -20.46 1.36 11.40
N SER A 300 -20.99 0.51 10.51
CA SER A 300 -21.61 -0.77 10.85
C SER A 300 -22.75 -0.67 11.86
N ALA A 301 -23.47 0.45 11.84
CA ALA A 301 -24.67 0.67 12.65
C ALA A 301 -25.72 -0.44 12.51
N PHE A 302 -25.75 -1.13 11.36
CA PHE A 302 -26.61 -2.28 11.10
C PHE A 302 -26.36 -3.48 12.04
N LYS A 303 -25.15 -3.63 12.60
CA LYS A 303 -24.84 -4.73 13.52
C LYS A 303 -25.51 -4.56 14.87
N ASP A 304 -25.39 -3.35 15.40
CA ASP A 304 -25.92 -3.00 16.72
C ASP A 304 -27.39 -2.55 16.64
N ARG A 305 -27.95 -2.55 15.42
CA ARG A 305 -29.30 -2.06 15.11
C ARG A 305 -29.55 -0.65 15.63
N ARG A 306 -28.49 0.17 15.63
CA ARG A 306 -28.55 1.57 16.03
C ARG A 306 -28.85 2.45 14.84
N GLU A 307 -29.36 3.64 15.12
CA GLU A 307 -29.43 4.71 14.13
C GLU A 307 -28.02 5.27 13.85
N ILE A 308 -27.86 5.83 12.66
CA ILE A 308 -26.66 6.61 12.31
C ILE A 308 -26.75 7.95 13.04
N ASN A 309 -25.61 8.45 13.51
CA ASN A 309 -25.52 9.77 14.13
C ASN A 309 -24.65 10.71 13.29
N GLU A 310 -24.53 11.97 13.72
CA GLU A 310 -23.74 12.99 13.00
C GLU A 310 -22.26 12.62 12.86
N GLN A 311 -21.68 11.92 13.83
CA GLN A 311 -20.28 11.46 13.76
C GLN A 311 -20.09 10.39 12.68
N ASP A 312 -21.06 9.47 12.54
CA ASP A 312 -21.02 8.46 11.47
C ASP A 312 -21.05 9.12 10.09
N ILE A 313 -21.92 10.12 9.90
CA ILE A 313 -22.06 10.87 8.64
C ILE A 313 -20.79 11.69 8.38
N ALA A 314 -20.27 12.39 9.38
CA ALA A 314 -19.03 13.17 9.24
C ALA A 314 -17.86 12.26 8.83
N ALA A 315 -17.70 11.10 9.48
CA ALA A 315 -16.64 10.15 9.14
C ALA A 315 -16.85 9.50 7.76
N ALA A 316 -18.10 9.30 7.33
CA ALA A 316 -18.45 8.80 6.01
C ALA A 316 -18.10 9.80 4.89
N LYS A 317 -18.28 11.11 5.12
CA LYS A 317 -17.87 12.17 4.18
C LYS A 317 -16.35 12.25 3.96
N MET A 318 -15.57 11.73 4.91
CA MET A 318 -14.10 11.74 4.85
C MET A 318 -13.51 10.49 4.20
N SER A 319 -14.33 9.56 3.70
CA SER A 319 -13.91 8.25 3.21
C SER A 319 -14.58 7.94 1.86
N GLY A 320 -13.77 7.48 0.90
CA GLY A 320 -14.25 7.11 -0.43
C GLY A 320 -14.83 5.70 -0.51
N GLY A 321 -14.30 4.77 0.30
CA GLY A 321 -14.77 3.38 0.35
C GLY A 321 -14.53 2.70 1.70
N VAL A 322 -15.13 1.52 1.85
CA VAL A 322 -14.96 0.65 3.02
C VAL A 322 -15.08 -0.83 2.66
N SER A 323 -14.24 -1.65 3.29
CA SER A 323 -14.22 -3.10 3.13
C SER A 323 -14.57 -3.81 4.45
N LEU A 324 -15.74 -4.45 4.50
CA LEU A 324 -16.27 -5.02 5.74
C LEU A 324 -15.71 -6.41 6.04
N PRO A 325 -15.15 -6.65 7.24
CA PRO A 325 -14.66 -7.98 7.62
C PRO A 325 -15.76 -8.99 7.99
N TYR A 326 -17.02 -8.53 8.06
CA TYR A 326 -18.18 -9.32 8.46
C TYR A 326 -19.39 -8.98 7.59
N ALA A 327 -20.35 -9.90 7.54
CA ALA A 327 -21.64 -9.68 6.92
C ALA A 327 -22.79 -10.22 7.80
N PRO A 328 -23.98 -9.62 7.75
CA PRO A 328 -25.13 -10.17 8.47
C PRO A 328 -25.63 -11.51 7.92
N LEU A 329 -25.44 -11.74 6.62
CA LEU A 329 -25.71 -13.04 6.00
C LEU A 329 -24.49 -13.96 6.16
N ARG A 330 -24.75 -15.17 6.67
CA ARG A 330 -23.73 -16.20 6.89
C ARG A 330 -23.03 -16.54 5.58
N GLY A 331 -21.70 -16.49 5.59
CA GLY A 331 -20.87 -16.88 4.44
C GLY A 331 -20.34 -15.71 3.62
N LEU A 332 -20.90 -14.50 3.80
CA LEU A 332 -20.43 -13.26 3.17
C LEU A 332 -19.38 -12.49 4.02
N ASP A 333 -18.84 -13.11 5.07
CA ASP A 333 -17.81 -12.46 5.89
C ASP A 333 -16.57 -12.11 5.08
N GLY A 334 -16.24 -10.82 5.06
CA GLY A 334 -15.09 -10.30 4.33
C GLY A 334 -15.33 -10.10 2.84
N THR A 335 -16.56 -10.21 2.34
CA THR A 335 -16.91 -10.07 0.92
C THR A 335 -17.67 -8.78 0.59
N LEU A 336 -18.13 -8.01 1.58
CA LEU A 336 -18.86 -6.77 1.31
C LEU A 336 -17.88 -5.60 1.23
N ILE A 337 -17.94 -4.84 0.15
CA ILE A 337 -17.21 -3.58 -0.02
C ILE A 337 -18.20 -2.51 -0.47
N ALA A 338 -17.96 -1.24 -0.13
CA ALA A 338 -18.85 -0.14 -0.49
C ALA A 338 -18.09 1.13 -0.85
N GLU A 339 -18.70 1.96 -1.69
CA GLU A 339 -18.22 3.27 -2.11
C GLU A 339 -19.22 4.36 -1.73
N ASN A 340 -18.69 5.51 -1.31
CA ASN A 340 -19.44 6.75 -1.17
C ASN A 340 -19.64 7.42 -2.54
N SER A 341 -20.61 6.92 -3.31
CA SER A 341 -20.84 7.36 -4.69
C SER A 341 -21.48 8.75 -4.79
N GLU A 342 -22.03 9.30 -3.71
CA GLU A 342 -22.52 10.70 -3.68
C GLU A 342 -21.38 11.69 -4.00
N TYR A 343 -20.19 11.46 -3.45
CA TYR A 343 -19.00 12.27 -3.76
C TYR A 343 -18.50 12.04 -5.20
N VAL A 344 -18.69 10.84 -5.72
CA VAL A 344 -18.23 10.46 -7.06
C VAL A 344 -19.10 11.10 -8.15
N GLU A 345 -20.40 11.33 -7.88
CA GLU A 345 -21.30 11.98 -8.84
C GLU A 345 -20.97 13.43 -9.14
N VAL A 346 -20.31 14.15 -8.23
CA VAL A 346 -19.91 15.55 -8.50
C VAL A 346 -18.63 15.66 -9.35
N LEU A 347 -17.94 14.54 -9.62
CA LEU A 347 -16.74 14.51 -10.45
C LEU A 347 -17.10 14.52 -11.95
N PRO A 348 -16.22 15.09 -12.80
CA PRO A 348 -16.33 14.98 -14.26
C PRO A 348 -16.47 13.51 -14.72
N PRO A 349 -17.23 13.21 -15.79
CA PRO A 349 -17.52 11.82 -16.18
C PRO A 349 -16.30 10.91 -16.42
N ASP A 350 -15.24 11.45 -17.01
CA ASP A 350 -13.96 10.78 -17.25
C ASP A 350 -13.22 10.45 -15.95
N VAL A 351 -13.19 11.41 -15.02
CA VAL A 351 -12.58 11.24 -13.69
C VAL A 351 -13.41 10.30 -12.82
N ARG A 352 -14.74 10.33 -12.96
CA ARG A 352 -15.69 9.53 -12.18
C ARG A 352 -15.42 8.04 -12.30
N ALA A 353 -15.30 7.55 -13.54
CA ALA A 353 -15.08 6.13 -13.81
C ALA A 353 -13.73 5.67 -13.23
N GLN A 354 -12.67 6.44 -13.48
CA GLN A 354 -11.33 6.14 -12.98
C GLN A 354 -11.27 6.15 -11.44
N TYR A 355 -11.86 7.16 -10.80
CA TYR A 355 -11.89 7.25 -9.34
C TYR A 355 -12.65 6.06 -8.73
N SER A 356 -13.83 5.76 -9.28
CA SER A 356 -14.67 4.65 -8.80
C SER A 356 -14.00 3.29 -8.96
N GLU A 357 -13.31 3.07 -10.08
CA GLU A 357 -12.51 1.87 -10.28
C GLU A 357 -11.35 1.79 -9.28
N SER A 358 -10.68 2.91 -9.02
CA SER A 358 -9.58 2.92 -8.05
C SER A 358 -10.06 2.62 -6.63
N VAL A 359 -11.22 3.16 -6.21
CA VAL A 359 -11.85 2.83 -4.91
C VAL A 359 -12.20 1.34 -4.87
N MET A 360 -12.82 0.81 -5.93
CA MET A 360 -13.14 -0.61 -6.00
C MET A 360 -11.89 -1.50 -5.85
N ARG A 361 -10.80 -1.17 -6.55
CA ARG A 361 -9.52 -1.90 -6.48
C ARG A 361 -8.90 -1.82 -5.08
N HIS A 362 -8.97 -0.65 -4.43
CA HIS A 362 -8.52 -0.45 -3.05
C HIS A 362 -9.30 -1.35 -2.08
N GLU A 363 -10.64 -1.31 -2.11
CA GLU A 363 -11.46 -2.09 -1.18
C GLU A 363 -11.43 -3.60 -1.46
N GLU A 364 -11.29 -3.99 -2.73
CA GLU A 364 -11.08 -5.38 -3.14
C GLU A 364 -9.75 -5.91 -2.59
N GLN A 365 -8.69 -5.10 -2.61
CA GLN A 365 -7.39 -5.50 -2.08
C GLN A 365 -7.47 -5.88 -0.59
N HIS A 366 -8.29 -5.19 0.21
CA HIS A 366 -8.54 -5.60 1.60
C HIS A 366 -9.29 -6.94 1.70
N ALA A 367 -10.22 -7.22 0.79
CA ALA A 367 -10.94 -8.50 0.74
C ALA A 367 -10.00 -9.66 0.38
N ILE A 368 -9.13 -9.45 -0.60
CA ILE A 368 -8.06 -10.38 -0.98
C ILE A 368 -7.10 -10.59 0.19
N TYR A 369 -6.65 -9.51 0.85
CA TYR A 369 -5.76 -9.58 2.02
C TYR A 369 -6.29 -10.50 3.12
N ARG A 370 -7.61 -10.48 3.37
CA ARG A 370 -8.25 -11.34 4.36
C ARG A 370 -8.19 -12.84 4.03
N LEU A 371 -8.11 -13.22 2.74
CA LEU A 371 -7.87 -14.63 2.35
C LEU A 371 -6.49 -15.10 2.80
N PHE A 372 -5.47 -14.26 2.66
CA PHE A 372 -4.11 -14.60 3.06
C PHE A 372 -3.92 -14.56 4.57
N ASN A 373 -4.54 -13.59 5.26
CA ASN A 373 -4.32 -13.36 6.69
C ASN A 373 -5.11 -14.31 7.62
N ARG A 374 -6.09 -15.08 7.11
CA ARG A 374 -6.93 -15.98 7.94
C ARG A 374 -6.18 -17.18 8.55
N THR A 375 -5.00 -17.53 8.02
CA THR A 375 -4.12 -18.56 8.60
C THR A 375 -3.44 -18.13 9.90
N SER A 376 -3.47 -16.85 10.24
CA SER A 376 -2.97 -16.34 11.52
C SER A 376 -3.87 -16.65 12.73
N LYS A 377 -4.88 -17.54 12.60
CA LYS A 377 -5.73 -18.05 13.71
C LYS A 377 -4.95 -18.69 14.89
N LEU A 378 -3.63 -18.88 14.77
CA LEU A 378 -2.70 -19.01 15.91
C LEU A 378 -2.78 -17.83 16.92
N ARG A 379 -3.43 -16.73 16.51
CA ARG A 379 -3.91 -15.55 17.26
C ARG A 379 -4.34 -15.80 18.70
N ASN A 380 -5.19 -16.79 18.92
CA ASN A 380 -5.74 -17.04 20.26
C ASN A 380 -4.75 -17.77 21.17
N LEU A 381 -3.90 -18.64 20.61
CA LEU A 381 -2.90 -19.37 21.38
C LEU A 381 -1.78 -18.43 21.87
N VAL A 382 -1.36 -17.48 21.03
CA VAL A 382 -0.30 -16.51 21.35
C VAL A 382 -0.77 -15.48 22.39
N ASN A 383 -2.02 -15.03 22.35
CA ASN A 383 -2.54 -14.10 23.36
C ASN A 383 -2.65 -14.76 24.76
N THR A 384 -3.05 -16.03 24.83
CA THR A 384 -3.03 -16.80 26.08
C THR A 384 -1.60 -17.07 26.58
N PHE A 385 -0.64 -17.33 25.67
CA PHE A 385 0.76 -17.51 26.04
C PHE A 385 1.43 -16.19 26.50
N ARG A 386 1.12 -15.05 25.88
CA ARG A 386 1.66 -13.73 26.22
C ARG A 386 1.16 -13.20 27.56
N LEU A 387 -0.12 -13.40 27.88
CA LEU A 387 -0.66 -13.09 29.22
C LEU A 387 -0.02 -13.96 30.32
N ASN A 388 0.34 -15.22 30.01
CA ASN A 388 1.07 -16.09 30.92
C ASN A 388 2.56 -15.72 31.05
N ALA A 389 3.21 -15.31 29.96
CA ALA A 389 4.57 -14.75 29.98
C ALA A 389 4.64 -13.44 30.79
N ARG A 390 3.57 -12.62 30.77
CA ARG A 390 3.36 -11.42 31.61
C ARG A 390 3.43 -11.71 33.10
N ARG A 391 2.91 -12.85 33.56
CA ARG A 391 3.04 -13.29 34.97
C ARG A 391 4.45 -13.72 35.32
N MET A 392 5.20 -14.27 34.34
CA MET A 392 6.55 -14.77 34.56
C MET A 392 7.63 -13.68 34.47
N SER A 393 7.47 -12.66 33.61
CA SER A 393 8.47 -11.59 33.43
C SER A 393 8.48 -10.54 34.55
N LEU A 394 7.37 -10.40 35.28
CA LEU A 394 7.24 -9.48 36.43
C LEU A 394 7.53 -10.14 37.79
N GLN A 395 7.72 -11.46 37.79
CA GLN A 395 8.26 -12.22 38.93
C GLN A 395 9.77 -12.43 38.83
N ILE A 396 10.41 -11.95 37.74
CA ILE A 396 11.86 -11.88 37.67
C ILE A 396 12.30 -10.86 38.73
N PRO A 397 13.15 -11.23 39.70
CA PRO A 397 13.83 -10.26 40.55
C PRO A 397 14.75 -9.45 39.64
N ALA A 398 14.25 -8.34 39.08
CA ALA A 398 14.99 -7.54 38.12
C ALA A 398 15.61 -6.34 38.85
N ASP A 399 16.90 -6.42 39.13
CA ASP A 399 17.68 -5.43 39.88
C ASP A 399 17.90 -4.09 39.15
N THR A 400 17.18 -3.76 38.07
CA THR A 400 17.22 -2.40 37.47
C THR A 400 15.90 -2.02 36.78
N GLU A 401 15.43 -0.79 37.02
CA GLU A 401 14.31 -0.13 36.30
C GLU A 401 14.39 -0.31 34.77
N HIS A 402 15.60 -0.30 34.23
CA HIS A 402 15.86 -0.50 32.80
C HIS A 402 15.30 -1.83 32.24
N MET A 403 15.43 -2.93 32.98
CA MET A 403 14.92 -4.23 32.53
C MET A 403 13.39 -4.27 32.49
N LYS A 404 12.72 -3.56 33.41
CA LYS A 404 11.27 -3.41 33.41
C LYS A 404 10.80 -2.61 32.20
N GLN A 405 11.47 -1.49 31.91
CA GLN A 405 11.22 -0.68 30.72
C GLN A 405 11.39 -1.51 29.43
N LEU A 406 12.48 -2.27 29.30
CA LEU A 406 12.69 -3.13 28.12
C LEU A 406 11.61 -4.20 27.96
N ALA A 407 11.20 -4.85 29.05
CA ALA A 407 10.13 -5.84 29.02
C ALA A 407 8.79 -5.21 28.61
N LEU A 408 8.49 -4.01 29.11
CA LEU A 408 7.31 -3.25 28.75
C LEU A 408 7.32 -2.85 27.27
N GLU A 409 8.41 -2.29 26.76
CA GLU A 409 8.56 -1.99 25.34
C GLU A 409 8.41 -3.24 24.47
N HIS A 410 8.95 -4.38 24.89
CA HIS A 410 8.79 -5.64 24.16
C HIS A 410 7.32 -6.06 24.06
N TYR A 411 6.57 -5.92 25.15
CA TYR A 411 5.14 -6.17 25.17
C TYR A 411 4.38 -5.19 24.26
N VAL A 412 4.69 -3.90 24.35
CA VAL A 412 4.05 -2.86 23.54
C VAL A 412 4.34 -3.08 22.04
N ARG A 413 5.56 -3.51 21.66
CA ARG A 413 5.90 -3.89 20.27
C ARG A 413 5.10 -5.09 19.80
N ASP A 414 4.89 -6.05 20.67
CA ASP A 414 4.12 -7.25 20.41
C ASP A 414 2.62 -6.95 20.16
N GLU A 415 2.08 -5.95 20.84
CA GLU A 415 0.74 -5.39 20.62
C GLU A 415 0.67 -4.63 19.29
N ARG A 416 1.59 -3.68 19.06
CA ARG A 416 1.68 -2.90 17.80
C ARG A 416 1.77 -3.80 16.57
N LYS A 417 2.60 -4.84 16.64
CA LYS A 417 2.79 -5.80 15.55
C LYS A 417 1.49 -6.51 15.16
N TYR A 418 0.59 -6.68 16.11
CA TYR A 418 -0.63 -7.44 15.93
C TYR A 418 -1.78 -6.60 15.38
N TYR A 419 -1.99 -5.41 15.94
CA TYR A 419 -3.09 -4.53 15.54
C TYR A 419 -2.67 -3.59 14.41
N ASP A 420 -1.63 -2.80 14.64
CA ASP A 420 -1.33 -1.61 13.84
C ASP A 420 -0.44 -1.94 12.64
N GLU A 421 0.59 -2.77 12.82
CA GLU A 421 1.42 -3.20 11.68
C GLU A 421 0.62 -4.00 10.66
N GLN A 422 -0.45 -4.70 11.07
CA GLN A 422 -1.33 -5.42 10.16
C GLN A 422 -2.29 -4.48 9.43
N GLY A 423 -2.83 -3.47 10.13
CA GLY A 423 -3.65 -2.41 9.54
C GLY A 423 -2.85 -1.59 8.54
N ALA A 424 -1.75 -0.97 8.97
CA ALA A 424 -0.86 -0.19 8.13
C ALA A 424 -0.38 -0.97 6.90
N LYS A 425 0.02 -2.23 7.07
CA LYS A 425 0.37 -3.11 5.96
C LYS A 425 -0.77 -3.25 4.94
N ASN A 426 -1.98 -3.57 5.42
CA ASN A 426 -3.13 -3.75 4.55
C ASN A 426 -3.46 -2.45 3.78
N GLU A 427 -3.37 -1.30 4.43
CA GLU A 427 -3.56 0.01 3.81
C GLU A 427 -2.48 0.34 2.78
N ILE A 428 -1.20 0.13 3.07
CA ILE A 428 -0.12 0.36 2.11
C ILE A 428 -0.37 -0.45 0.83
N LEU A 429 -0.68 -1.74 0.97
CA LEU A 429 -0.99 -2.60 -0.18
C LEU A 429 -2.19 -2.08 -0.98
N ALA A 430 -3.23 -1.60 -0.31
CA ALA A 430 -4.44 -1.08 -0.96
C ALA A 430 -4.21 0.26 -1.67
N TYR A 431 -3.46 1.19 -1.05
CA TYR A 431 -3.12 2.46 -1.68
C TYR A 431 -2.25 2.31 -2.91
N TYR A 432 -1.27 1.40 -2.90
CA TYR A 432 -0.50 1.10 -4.11
C TYR A 432 -1.37 0.46 -5.19
N LYS A 433 -2.34 -0.39 -4.81
CA LYS A 433 -3.28 -0.98 -5.77
C LYS A 433 -4.22 0.05 -6.41
N GLN A 434 -4.41 1.19 -5.77
CA GLN A 434 -5.23 2.29 -6.25
C GLN A 434 -4.53 3.13 -7.33
N GLU A 435 -3.19 3.15 -7.37
CA GLU A 435 -2.38 3.85 -8.39
C GLU A 435 -2.61 5.38 -8.45
N LEU A 436 -3.12 6.00 -7.38
CA LEU A 436 -3.38 7.45 -7.31
C LEU A 436 -2.48 8.23 -6.38
N TYR A 437 -1.70 7.56 -5.53
CA TYR A 437 -0.96 8.20 -4.44
C TYR A 437 0.53 7.97 -4.54
N LEU A 438 1.28 9.04 -4.27
CA LEU A 438 2.72 8.98 -4.13
C LEU A 438 3.11 8.32 -2.80
N PRO A 439 4.28 7.66 -2.73
CA PRO A 439 4.77 7.04 -1.49
C PRO A 439 4.71 7.98 -0.28
N ILE A 440 5.13 9.24 -0.42
CA ILE A 440 5.12 10.22 0.66
C ILE A 440 3.69 10.51 1.18
N GLN A 441 2.68 10.49 0.31
CA GLN A 441 1.29 10.70 0.68
C GLN A 441 0.75 9.48 1.45
N ILE A 442 1.05 8.27 0.97
CA ILE A 442 0.68 7.03 1.65
C ILE A 442 1.25 7.00 3.07
N ALA A 443 2.54 7.30 3.21
CA ALA A 443 3.18 7.38 4.52
C ALA A 443 2.54 8.45 5.41
N SER A 444 2.21 9.63 4.85
CA SER A 444 1.55 10.71 5.59
C SER A 444 0.19 10.27 6.12
N PHE A 445 -0.67 9.67 5.29
CA PHE A 445 -2.02 9.23 5.68
C PHE A 445 -2.04 8.21 6.81
N LEU A 446 -0.96 7.42 6.95
CA LEU A 446 -0.84 6.35 7.94
C LEU A 446 -0.13 6.79 9.24
N LYS A 447 0.44 8.00 9.27
CA LYS A 447 1.17 8.56 10.41
C LYS A 447 0.48 9.78 11.04
N GLN A 448 -0.29 10.54 10.26
CA GLN A 448 -0.97 11.73 10.76
C GLN A 448 -2.16 11.36 11.65
N SER A 449 -2.38 12.15 12.70
CA SER A 449 -3.56 12.02 13.54
C SER A 449 -4.83 12.38 12.75
N ARG A 450 -6.01 11.93 13.19
CA ARG A 450 -7.28 12.36 12.57
C ARG A 450 -7.50 13.87 12.67
N GLU A 451 -7.04 14.49 13.75
CA GLU A 451 -7.12 15.93 13.98
C GLU A 451 -6.27 16.71 12.97
N ASP A 452 -5.13 16.16 12.58
CA ASP A 452 -4.19 16.73 11.60
C ASP A 452 -4.51 16.31 10.15
N GLY A 453 -5.70 15.77 9.90
CA GLY A 453 -6.15 15.37 8.56
C GLY A 453 -5.71 13.97 8.11
N GLY A 454 -5.13 13.18 9.01
CA GLY A 454 -4.89 11.75 8.78
C GLY A 454 -6.19 10.96 8.68
N ILE A 455 -6.20 9.94 7.83
CA ILE A 455 -7.37 9.04 7.67
C ILE A 455 -7.36 7.98 8.78
N TYR A 456 -6.16 7.55 9.17
CA TYR A 456 -5.93 6.50 10.14
C TYR A 456 -5.14 7.03 11.33
N ASP A 457 -5.68 6.85 12.53
CA ASP A 457 -5.00 7.19 13.77
C ASP A 457 -4.86 5.96 14.66
N TYR A 458 -4.05 5.02 14.18
CA TYR A 458 -3.72 3.78 14.89
C TYR A 458 -3.17 4.08 16.30
N PHE A 459 -2.44 5.19 16.44
CA PHE A 459 -1.95 5.67 17.73
C PHE A 459 -3.09 6.10 18.65
N ALA A 460 -3.92 7.06 18.27
CA ALA A 460 -4.97 7.61 19.13
C ALA A 460 -6.08 6.61 19.45
N ASP A 461 -6.37 5.67 18.55
CA ASP A 461 -7.41 4.67 18.78
C ASP A 461 -6.95 3.60 19.81
N ARG A 462 -5.68 3.13 19.74
CA ARG A 462 -5.19 2.00 20.56
C ARG A 462 -4.37 2.42 21.78
N ALA A 463 -3.54 3.46 21.67
CA ALA A 463 -2.61 3.86 22.74
C ALA A 463 -3.32 4.17 24.07
N PRO A 464 -4.44 4.93 24.11
CA PRO A 464 -5.14 5.22 25.37
C PRO A 464 -5.73 3.96 26.03
N GLN A 465 -6.27 3.04 25.22
CA GLN A 465 -6.80 1.77 25.71
C GLN A 465 -5.68 0.93 26.32
N LEU A 466 -4.56 0.79 25.60
CA LEU A 466 -3.42 0.02 26.05
C LEU A 466 -2.78 0.63 27.31
N GLN A 467 -2.72 1.96 27.38
CA GLN A 467 -2.27 2.68 28.56
C GLN A 467 -3.15 2.38 29.77
N ASN A 468 -4.47 2.52 29.64
CA ASN A 468 -5.43 2.22 30.71
C ASN A 468 -5.32 0.75 31.17
N ASP A 469 -5.23 -0.19 30.23
CA ASP A 469 -5.07 -1.62 30.52
C ASP A 469 -3.78 -1.89 31.31
N LEU A 470 -2.68 -1.26 30.92
CA LEU A 470 -1.37 -1.40 31.56
C LEU A 470 -1.34 -0.72 32.93
N GLU A 471 -1.89 0.48 33.07
CA GLU A 471 -1.97 1.22 34.34
C GLU A 471 -2.81 0.44 35.36
N HIS A 472 -3.98 -0.06 34.95
CA HIS A 472 -4.83 -0.90 35.81
C HIS A 472 -4.13 -2.20 36.22
N THR A 473 -3.32 -2.80 35.32
CA THR A 473 -2.66 -4.08 35.58
C THR A 473 -1.39 -3.95 36.43
N LEU A 474 -0.58 -2.92 36.18
CA LEU A 474 0.75 -2.76 36.78
C LEU A 474 0.74 -1.80 37.98
N GLY A 475 -0.22 -0.88 38.04
CA GLY A 475 -0.36 0.16 39.05
C GLY A 475 0.19 1.52 38.61
N GLU A 476 -0.34 2.58 39.22
CA GLU A 476 -0.06 3.98 38.89
C GLU A 476 1.43 4.33 38.96
N GLN A 477 2.21 3.66 39.82
CA GLN A 477 3.65 3.90 39.94
C GLN A 477 4.44 3.62 38.64
N TYR A 478 3.87 2.89 37.68
CA TYR A 478 4.49 2.63 36.37
C TYR A 478 3.97 3.55 35.26
N LYS A 479 3.06 4.48 35.54
CA LYS A 479 2.43 5.34 34.53
C LYS A 479 3.42 6.06 33.62
N GLY A 480 4.48 6.65 34.19
CA GLY A 480 5.52 7.32 33.41
C GLY A 480 6.25 6.35 32.46
N MET A 481 6.61 5.17 32.95
CA MET A 481 7.26 4.09 32.17
C MET A 481 6.35 3.58 31.04
N ILE A 482 5.06 3.41 31.33
CA ILE A 482 4.03 3.00 30.37
C ILE A 482 3.90 4.03 29.26
N GLY A 483 3.68 5.30 29.61
CA GLY A 483 3.54 6.39 28.63
C GLY A 483 4.77 6.53 27.74
N GLN A 484 5.98 6.47 28.31
CA GLN A 484 7.23 6.52 27.54
C GLN A 484 7.37 5.33 26.57
N SER A 485 7.05 4.11 27.04
CA SER A 485 7.10 2.90 26.21
C SER A 485 6.12 2.96 25.05
N ILE A 486 4.89 3.40 25.31
CA ILE A 486 3.85 3.57 24.29
C ILE A 486 4.28 4.64 23.27
N GLN A 487 4.70 5.82 23.73
CA GLN A 487 5.13 6.90 22.83
C GLN A 487 6.31 6.49 21.93
N LYS A 488 7.29 5.78 22.48
CA LYS A 488 8.43 5.28 21.70
C LYS A 488 8.00 4.26 20.66
N VAL A 489 7.21 3.27 21.05
CA VAL A 489 6.87 2.13 20.19
C VAL A 489 5.81 2.48 19.15
N PHE A 490 4.75 3.18 19.54
CA PHE A 490 3.65 3.56 18.66
C PHE A 490 3.87 4.93 17.98
N GLY A 491 4.78 5.77 18.47
CA GLY A 491 5.19 7.00 17.80
C GLY A 491 6.38 6.77 16.86
N SER A 492 7.59 6.99 17.36
CA SER A 492 8.79 7.03 16.52
C SER A 492 9.14 5.71 15.83
N GLU A 493 9.02 4.57 16.52
CA GLU A 493 9.29 3.28 15.89
C GLU A 493 8.24 2.93 14.83
N TYR A 494 6.95 3.19 15.09
CA TYR A 494 5.88 2.93 14.14
C TYR A 494 6.03 3.78 12.87
N HIS A 495 6.27 5.09 13.02
CA HIS A 495 6.50 6.00 11.88
C HIS A 495 7.64 5.50 11.01
N LYS A 496 8.76 5.11 11.63
CA LYS A 496 9.90 4.53 10.92
C LYS A 496 9.52 3.26 10.15
N ILE A 497 8.73 2.37 10.75
CA ILE A 497 8.29 1.11 10.10
C ILE A 497 7.39 1.39 8.89
N VAL A 498 6.49 2.38 8.99
CA VAL A 498 5.65 2.81 7.87
C VAL A 498 6.50 3.39 6.76
N ASP A 499 7.43 4.29 7.08
CA ASP A 499 8.34 4.92 6.10
C ASP A 499 9.20 3.87 5.39
N GLU A 500 9.87 3.00 6.15
CA GLU A 500 10.68 1.92 5.59
C GLU A 500 9.84 0.91 4.78
N GLY A 501 8.59 0.70 5.16
CA GLY A 501 7.66 -0.18 4.43
C GLY A 501 7.24 0.39 3.09
N VAL A 502 6.82 1.65 3.08
CA VAL A 502 6.43 2.37 1.86
C VAL A 502 7.62 2.52 0.90
N GLU A 503 8.79 2.91 1.42
CA GLU A 503 10.02 2.99 0.63
C GLU A 503 10.40 1.62 0.03
N ALA A 504 10.34 0.54 0.82
CA ALA A 504 10.64 -0.80 0.33
C ALA A 504 9.71 -1.25 -0.79
N PHE A 505 8.42 -0.88 -0.74
CA PHE A 505 7.47 -1.16 -1.81
C PHE A 505 7.87 -0.39 -3.08
N ALA A 506 8.07 0.93 -2.97
CA ALA A 506 8.45 1.77 -4.11
C ALA A 506 9.75 1.29 -4.79
N ARG A 507 10.77 0.93 -4.00
CA ARG A 507 12.05 0.43 -4.52
C ARG A 507 11.92 -0.89 -5.27
N LEU A 508 11.04 -1.80 -4.84
CA LEU A 508 10.78 -3.02 -5.61
C LEU A 508 10.22 -2.71 -7.00
N GLN A 509 9.35 -1.70 -7.12
CA GLN A 509 8.83 -1.29 -8.42
C GLN A 509 9.86 -0.58 -9.28
N MET A 510 10.63 0.34 -8.69
CA MET A 510 11.53 1.22 -9.44
C MET A 510 12.89 0.60 -9.76
N GLU A 511 13.46 -0.19 -8.82
CA GLU A 511 14.80 -0.78 -8.97
C GLU A 511 14.74 -2.27 -9.34
N GLY A 512 13.60 -2.93 -9.14
CA GLY A 512 13.44 -4.37 -9.30
C GLY A 512 12.52 -4.79 -10.44
N ASP A 513 11.92 -3.82 -11.15
CA ASP A 513 10.94 -4.01 -12.23
C ASP A 513 9.75 -4.91 -11.84
N PHE A 514 9.43 -4.96 -10.55
CA PHE A 514 8.28 -5.73 -10.08
C PHE A 514 6.98 -4.97 -10.35
N THR A 515 5.97 -5.66 -10.88
CA THR A 515 4.62 -5.08 -11.02
C THR A 515 4.02 -4.78 -9.64
N ILE A 516 2.96 -3.98 -9.59
CA ILE A 516 2.21 -3.72 -8.34
C ILE A 516 1.72 -5.05 -7.73
N ASP A 517 1.13 -5.92 -8.53
CA ASP A 517 0.57 -7.19 -8.06
C ASP A 517 1.67 -8.17 -7.60
N GLN A 518 2.82 -8.21 -8.27
CA GLN A 518 3.99 -8.97 -7.81
C GLN A 518 4.53 -8.42 -6.50
N THR A 519 4.67 -7.11 -6.38
CA THR A 519 5.15 -6.45 -5.15
C THR A 519 4.20 -6.72 -3.99
N ILE A 520 2.88 -6.63 -4.22
CA ILE A 520 1.86 -7.02 -3.25
C ILE A 520 2.05 -8.49 -2.85
N ALA A 521 2.16 -9.40 -3.81
CA ALA A 521 2.28 -10.83 -3.54
C ALA A 521 3.57 -11.20 -2.80
N LEU A 522 4.69 -10.52 -3.07
CA LEU A 522 5.95 -10.66 -2.35
C LEU A 522 5.82 -10.25 -0.87
N LEU A 523 5.07 -9.17 -0.60
CA LEU A 523 5.04 -8.51 0.70
C LEU A 523 3.82 -8.91 1.56
N ILE A 524 2.75 -9.45 0.97
CA ILE A 524 1.49 -9.80 1.65
C ILE A 524 1.66 -10.84 2.75
N CYS A 525 2.67 -11.71 2.66
CA CYS A 525 2.97 -12.72 3.68
C CYS A 525 4.08 -12.27 4.66
N GLU A 526 4.71 -11.11 4.43
CA GLU A 526 5.82 -10.63 5.24
C GLU A 526 5.34 -9.62 6.29
N PRO A 527 5.85 -9.68 7.55
CA PRO A 527 5.65 -8.59 8.50
C PRO A 527 6.17 -7.27 7.95
N LEU A 528 5.45 -6.16 8.19
CA LEU A 528 5.83 -4.83 7.70
C LEU A 528 7.26 -4.45 8.12
N THR A 529 7.62 -4.74 9.37
CA THR A 529 8.99 -4.61 9.94
C THR A 529 10.10 -5.34 9.17
N LYS A 530 9.77 -6.27 8.27
CA LYS A 530 10.73 -7.00 7.45
C LYS A 530 10.77 -6.55 6.00
N TRP A 531 9.85 -5.70 5.55
CA TRP A 531 9.71 -5.32 4.14
C TRP A 531 11.00 -4.75 3.56
N LYS A 532 11.63 -3.77 4.23
CA LYS A 532 12.94 -3.24 3.84
C LYS A 532 13.98 -4.33 3.62
N LYS A 533 14.13 -5.26 4.57
CA LYS A 533 15.09 -6.36 4.48
C LYS A 533 14.75 -7.36 3.35
N VAL A 534 13.47 -7.52 3.03
CA VAL A 534 13.02 -8.37 1.93
C VAL A 534 13.32 -7.68 0.60
N ALA A 535 13.00 -6.39 0.47
CA ALA A 535 13.30 -5.59 -0.71
C ALA A 535 14.80 -5.52 -0.98
N ASP A 536 15.62 -5.15 0.01
CA ASP A 536 17.08 -5.08 -0.11
C ASP A 536 17.66 -6.41 -0.64
N ARG A 537 17.15 -7.55 -0.18
CA ARG A 537 17.61 -8.87 -0.64
C ARG A 537 17.21 -9.16 -2.08
N LEU A 538 15.97 -8.86 -2.47
CA LEU A 538 15.47 -9.13 -3.82
C LEU A 538 16.22 -8.26 -4.84
N LEU A 539 16.43 -6.98 -4.51
CA LEU A 539 17.16 -6.03 -5.35
C LEU A 539 18.64 -6.39 -5.49
N GLU A 540 19.30 -6.82 -4.40
CA GLU A 540 20.69 -7.32 -4.47
C GLU A 540 20.83 -8.50 -5.44
N ILE A 541 19.82 -9.37 -5.49
CA ILE A 541 19.83 -10.55 -6.37
C ILE A 541 19.56 -10.14 -7.82
N LYS A 542 18.58 -9.27 -8.07
CA LYS A 542 18.31 -8.71 -9.41
C LYS A 542 19.52 -8.00 -10.00
N GLN A 543 20.22 -7.20 -9.19
CA GLN A 543 21.44 -6.53 -9.62
C GLN A 543 22.55 -7.52 -10.01
N LYS A 544 22.70 -8.64 -9.29
CA LYS A 544 23.66 -9.69 -9.65
C LYS A 544 23.24 -10.42 -10.93
N GLU A 545 21.95 -10.68 -11.12
CA GLU A 545 21.43 -11.27 -12.36
C GLU A 545 21.74 -10.37 -13.55
N ALA A 546 21.48 -9.06 -13.44
CA ALA A 546 21.80 -8.08 -14.48
C ALA A 546 23.31 -8.00 -14.79
N GLN A 547 24.17 -8.02 -13.75
CA GLN A 547 25.63 -8.02 -13.92
C GLN A 547 26.15 -9.28 -14.61
N ASN A 548 25.57 -10.45 -14.30
CA ASN A 548 25.94 -11.71 -14.96
C ASN A 548 25.52 -11.72 -16.44
N VAL A 549 24.39 -11.10 -16.79
CA VAL A 549 23.95 -10.98 -18.19
C VAL A 549 24.83 -10.00 -18.96
N SER A 550 25.24 -8.88 -18.35
CA SER A 550 26.12 -7.87 -18.99
C SER A 550 27.55 -8.36 -19.23
N THR A 551 28.05 -9.30 -18.41
CA THR A 551 29.42 -9.82 -18.50
C THR A 551 29.57 -11.07 -19.37
N ALA A 552 28.45 -11.67 -19.83
CA ALA A 552 28.48 -12.73 -20.82
C ALA A 552 29.10 -12.17 -22.13
N PRO A 553 30.15 -12.80 -22.68
CA PRO A 553 30.80 -12.31 -23.88
C PRO A 553 29.78 -12.21 -25.01
N HIS A 554 29.64 -11.02 -25.60
CA HIS A 554 28.87 -10.82 -26.85
C HIS A 554 29.51 -11.69 -27.94
N MET A 555 28.97 -12.90 -28.13
CA MET A 555 29.41 -13.84 -29.16
C MET A 555 28.76 -13.55 -30.51
#